data_AF-A0A1I7N074-F1
#
_entry.id   AF-A0A1I7N074-F1
#
_cell.length_a   1.000
_cell.length_b   1.000
_cell.length_c   1.000
_cell.angle_alpha   90.00
_cell.angle_beta   90.00
_cell.angle_gamma   90.00
#
_symmetry.space_group_name_H-M   'P 1'
#
loop_
_entity.id
_entity.type
_entity.pdbx_description
1 polymer ?
#
loop_
_entity_poly.entity_id
_entity_poly.type
_entity_poly.pdbx_seq_one_letter_code
_entity_poly.pdbx_strand_id
1 'polypeptide(L)'
;MNRIFPAIALAAGVTITAMSTAYAYEYNSHIRTDRNDIRRDSAAIARDERHIDEERQELSDARRHARWAWLHGEIWAAHDARENVREEAVELRGAEQKLNRDVTDIRHDREDLSEDHRSRHWWWN
;
A
#
# COMPACT_ATOMS: atom_id res chain seq x y z
N MET A 1 37.48 -54.72 -51.58
CA MET A 1 37.42 -55.25 -50.20
C MET A 1 37.42 -54.09 -49.22
N ASN A 2 36.32 -54.00 -48.47
CA ASN A 2 36.03 -53.30 -47.21
C ASN A 2 36.67 -51.95 -46.86
N ARG A 3 35.78 -50.94 -46.82
CA ARG A 3 35.88 -49.66 -46.11
C ARG A 3 35.74 -49.89 -44.60
N ILE A 4 36.55 -49.23 -43.78
CA ILE A 4 36.28 -49.07 -42.33
C ILE A 4 36.62 -47.62 -41.97
N PHE A 5 35.60 -46.79 -41.87
CA PHE A 5 35.68 -45.49 -41.21
C PHE A 5 35.46 -45.72 -39.71
N PRO A 6 36.34 -45.27 -38.80
CA PRO A 6 36.00 -45.23 -37.39
C PRO A 6 34.99 -44.10 -37.15
N ALA A 7 33.76 -44.50 -36.82
CA ALA A 7 32.73 -43.64 -36.28
C ALA A 7 33.23 -43.02 -34.97
N ILE A 8 33.49 -41.71 -34.98
CA ILE A 8 33.71 -40.95 -33.74
C ILE A 8 32.31 -40.66 -33.17
N ALA A 9 32.06 -41.31 -32.04
CA ALA A 9 30.81 -41.23 -31.29
C ALA A 9 30.54 -39.80 -30.82
N LEU A 10 29.32 -39.33 -31.10
CA LEU A 10 28.68 -38.21 -30.43
C LEU A 10 28.48 -38.58 -28.96
N ALA A 11 29.32 -38.05 -28.07
CA ALA A 11 29.09 -38.12 -26.62
C ALA A 11 28.48 -36.80 -26.15
N ALA A 12 27.20 -36.92 -25.77
CA ALA A 12 26.36 -35.88 -25.22
C ALA A 12 26.92 -35.31 -23.91
N GLY A 13 26.72 -34.00 -23.72
CA GLY A 13 27.10 -33.34 -22.47
C GLY A 13 26.73 -31.86 -22.41
N VAL A 14 25.59 -31.47 -22.96
CA VAL A 14 25.01 -30.15 -22.65
C VAL A 14 24.15 -30.33 -21.41
N THR A 15 24.76 -30.28 -20.23
CA THR A 15 24.03 -30.01 -18.98
C THR A 15 23.91 -28.49 -18.84
N ILE A 16 22.98 -27.89 -19.56
CA ILE A 16 22.62 -26.48 -19.42
C ILE A 16 21.15 -26.42 -18.99
N THR A 17 20.99 -26.18 -17.68
CA THR A 17 19.98 -25.29 -17.08
C THR A 17 18.54 -25.81 -16.97
N ALA A 18 18.29 -26.64 -15.95
CA ALA A 18 16.94 -26.83 -15.40
C ALA A 18 16.71 -26.09 -14.05
N MET A 19 17.68 -25.28 -13.58
CA MET A 19 17.54 -24.55 -12.29
C MET A 19 16.79 -23.21 -12.39
N SER A 20 16.41 -22.75 -13.58
CA SER A 20 15.87 -21.39 -13.77
C SER A 20 14.34 -21.26 -13.68
N THR A 21 13.57 -22.34 -13.79
CA THR A 21 12.09 -22.23 -13.82
C THR A 21 11.46 -22.15 -12.42
N ALA A 22 12.01 -22.86 -11.42
CA ALA A 22 11.46 -22.87 -10.07
C ALA A 22 11.60 -21.50 -9.38
N TYR A 23 12.80 -20.90 -9.40
CA TYR A 23 13.04 -19.56 -8.85
C TYR A 23 12.24 -18.47 -9.56
N ALA A 24 12.05 -18.58 -10.88
CA ALA A 24 11.24 -17.62 -11.63
C ALA A 24 9.74 -17.74 -11.30
N TYR A 25 9.23 -18.92 -10.98
CA TYR A 25 7.82 -19.13 -10.65
C TYR A 25 7.48 -18.65 -9.24
N GLU A 26 8.34 -18.93 -8.27
CA GLU A 26 8.19 -18.48 -6.88
C GLU A 26 8.24 -16.94 -6.80
N TYR A 27 9.23 -16.30 -7.43
CA TYR A 27 9.36 -14.84 -7.46
C TYR A 27 8.18 -14.11 -8.15
N ASN A 28 7.70 -14.64 -9.28
CA ASN A 28 6.56 -14.06 -9.99
C ASN A 28 5.24 -14.23 -9.21
N SER A 29 5.19 -15.18 -8.26
CA SER A 29 4.08 -15.33 -7.33
C SER A 29 4.09 -14.24 -6.24
N HIS A 30 5.27 -13.89 -5.70
CA HIS A 30 5.42 -12.84 -4.70
C HIS A 30 5.04 -11.46 -5.25
N ILE A 31 5.56 -11.06 -6.41
CA ILE A 31 5.20 -9.79 -7.08
C ILE A 31 3.68 -9.66 -7.31
N ARG A 32 3.00 -10.76 -7.63
CA ARG A 32 1.54 -10.75 -7.82
C ARG A 32 0.81 -10.56 -6.50
N THR A 33 1.29 -11.18 -5.43
CA THR A 33 0.78 -10.99 -4.08
C THR A 33 0.94 -9.54 -3.63
N ASP A 34 2.15 -8.99 -3.73
CA ASP A 34 2.44 -7.60 -3.31
C ASP A 34 1.58 -6.58 -4.05
N ARG A 35 1.36 -6.79 -5.37
CA ARG A 35 0.43 -5.96 -6.15
C ARG A 35 -1.01 -6.04 -5.69
N ASN A 36 -1.45 -7.22 -5.26
CA ASN A 36 -2.81 -7.40 -4.76
C ASN A 36 -2.97 -6.75 -3.38
N ASP A 37 -1.95 -6.83 -2.53
CA ASP A 37 -1.96 -6.20 -1.21
C ASP A 37 -1.94 -4.67 -1.36
N ILE A 38 -1.05 -4.08 -2.18
CA ILE A 38 -1.06 -2.65 -2.50
C ILE A 38 -2.43 -2.19 -3.01
N ARG A 39 -3.11 -2.99 -3.83
CA ARG A 39 -4.48 -2.67 -4.31
C ARG A 39 -5.50 -2.70 -3.18
N ARG A 40 -5.44 -3.69 -2.29
CA ARG A 40 -6.32 -3.81 -1.13
C ARG A 40 -6.11 -2.62 -0.19
N ASP A 41 -4.86 -2.26 0.07
CA ASP A 41 -4.50 -1.18 0.97
C ASP A 41 -4.86 0.17 0.36
N SER A 42 -4.67 0.35 -0.95
CA SER A 42 -5.13 1.56 -1.65
C SER A 42 -6.66 1.72 -1.54
N ALA A 43 -7.42 0.62 -1.59
CA ALA A 43 -8.86 0.65 -1.40
C ALA A 43 -9.25 0.92 0.07
N ALA A 44 -8.42 0.52 1.03
CA ALA A 44 -8.59 0.84 2.45
C ALA A 44 -8.34 2.32 2.72
N ILE A 45 -7.25 2.89 2.21
CA ILE A 45 -6.96 4.33 2.26
C ILE A 45 -8.13 5.13 1.70
N ALA A 46 -8.66 4.74 0.54
CA ALA A 46 -9.81 5.44 -0.05
C ALA A 46 -11.08 5.37 0.83
N ARG A 47 -11.23 4.36 1.69
CA ARG A 47 -12.32 4.31 2.69
C ARG A 47 -12.01 5.23 3.86
N ASP A 48 -10.78 5.17 4.39
CA ASP A 48 -10.34 5.99 5.52
C ASP A 48 -10.38 7.49 5.15
N GLU A 49 -10.08 7.87 3.90
CA GLU A 49 -10.26 9.24 3.39
C GLU A 49 -11.72 9.70 3.46
N ARG A 50 -12.68 8.87 3.03
CA ARG A 50 -14.11 9.21 3.10
C ARG A 50 -14.57 9.37 4.54
N HIS A 51 -14.10 8.49 5.42
CA HIS A 51 -14.40 8.58 6.84
C HIS A 51 -13.84 9.88 7.45
N ILE A 52 -12.61 10.27 7.12
CA ILE A 52 -12.03 11.56 7.54
C ILE A 52 -12.86 12.75 7.05
N ASP A 53 -13.43 12.68 5.84
CA ASP A 53 -14.30 13.74 5.35
C ASP A 53 -15.62 13.83 6.12
N GLU A 54 -16.17 12.69 6.58
CA GLU A 54 -17.32 12.64 7.49
C GLU A 54 -16.96 13.27 8.85
N GLU A 55 -15.84 12.89 9.46
CA GLU A 55 -15.32 13.44 10.72
C GLU A 55 -15.09 14.97 10.64
N ARG A 56 -14.59 15.46 9.49
CA ARG A 56 -14.45 16.91 9.24
C ARG A 56 -15.79 17.62 9.23
N GLN A 57 -16.83 16.97 8.71
CA GLN A 57 -18.18 17.50 8.69
C GLN A 57 -18.74 17.56 10.11
N GLU A 58 -18.57 16.51 10.91
CA GLU A 58 -19.00 16.45 12.32
C GLU A 58 -18.32 17.54 13.15
N LEU A 59 -17.00 17.72 13.02
CA LEU A 59 -16.27 18.82 13.66
C LEU A 59 -16.77 20.21 13.21
N SER A 60 -17.11 20.37 11.93
CA SER A 60 -17.69 21.61 11.41
C SER A 60 -19.04 21.91 12.06
N ASP A 61 -19.87 20.89 12.22
CA ASP A 61 -21.20 20.97 12.82
C ASP A 61 -21.11 21.31 14.32
N ALA A 62 -20.23 20.64 15.05
CA ALA A 62 -19.93 20.93 16.45
C ALA A 62 -19.47 22.39 16.64
N ARG A 63 -18.60 22.89 15.74
CA ARG A 63 -18.15 24.30 15.76
C ARG A 63 -19.28 25.28 15.51
N ARG A 64 -20.21 24.96 14.60
CA ARG A 64 -21.40 25.80 14.35
C ARG A 64 -22.30 25.83 15.58
N HIS A 65 -22.52 24.69 16.22
CA HIS A 65 -23.32 24.60 17.45
C HIS A 65 -22.70 25.42 18.59
N ALA A 66 -21.40 25.25 18.85
CA ALA A 66 -20.69 26.01 19.88
C ALA A 66 -20.75 27.53 19.64
N ARG A 67 -20.62 27.95 18.37
CA ARG A 67 -20.75 29.36 17.97
C ARG A 67 -22.18 29.87 18.20
N TRP A 68 -23.19 29.09 17.83
CA TRP A 68 -24.59 29.45 18.02
C TRP A 68 -24.92 29.65 19.51
N ALA A 69 -24.54 28.69 20.37
CA ALA A 69 -24.77 28.76 21.81
C ALA A 69 -24.10 30.00 22.43
N TRP A 70 -22.87 30.31 22.01
CA TRP A 70 -22.16 31.51 22.45
C TRP A 70 -22.87 32.81 22.05
N LEU A 71 -23.35 32.89 20.80
CA LEU A 71 -24.06 34.08 20.29
C LEU A 71 -25.41 34.32 20.97
N HIS A 72 -26.08 33.28 21.45
CA HIS A 72 -27.38 33.38 22.12
C HIS A 72 -27.26 33.50 23.65
N GLY A 73 -26.04 33.59 24.19
CA GLY A 73 -25.80 33.76 25.62
C GLY A 73 -26.02 32.49 26.45
N GLU A 74 -26.08 31.32 25.81
CA GLU A 74 -26.20 30.03 26.48
C GLU A 74 -24.81 29.56 26.97
N ILE A 75 -24.32 30.17 28.06
CA ILE A 75 -22.93 29.99 28.53
C ILE A 75 -22.60 28.52 28.84
N TRP A 76 -23.52 27.79 29.48
CA TRP A 76 -23.32 26.38 29.81
C TRP A 76 -23.30 25.49 28.56
N ALA A 77 -24.23 25.69 27.63
CA ALA A 77 -24.25 24.97 26.37
C ALA A 77 -23.03 25.30 25.50
N ALA A 78 -22.54 26.54 25.52
CA ALA A 78 -21.33 26.93 24.81
C ALA A 78 -20.06 26.32 25.42
N HIS A 79 -20.04 26.06 26.73
CA HIS A 79 -18.95 25.36 27.39
C HIS A 79 -18.93 23.88 26.97
N ASP A 80 -20.06 23.20 27.09
CA ASP A 80 -20.23 21.80 26.71
C ASP A 80 -19.90 21.58 25.22
N ALA A 81 -20.47 22.42 24.34
CA ALA A 81 -20.19 22.35 22.90
C ALA A 81 -18.71 22.62 22.55
N ARG A 82 -17.96 23.35 23.38
CA ARG A 82 -16.51 23.53 23.20
C ARG A 82 -15.72 22.28 23.57
N GLU A 83 -16.17 21.50 24.54
CA GLU A 83 -15.56 20.22 24.87
C GLU A 83 -15.78 19.23 23.74
N ASN A 84 -17.01 19.13 23.20
CA ASN A 84 -17.30 18.32 22.02
C ASN A 84 -16.40 18.71 20.83
N VAL A 85 -16.25 20.00 20.52
CA VAL A 85 -15.34 20.47 19.45
C VAL A 85 -13.88 20.02 19.68
N ARG A 86 -13.44 19.89 20.93
CA ARG A 86 -12.07 19.43 21.23
C ARG A 86 -11.95 17.93 21.01
N GLU A 87 -12.93 17.15 21.45
CA GLU A 87 -12.96 15.69 21.26
C GLU A 87 -12.94 15.35 19.77
N GLU A 88 -13.88 15.91 19.00
CA GLU A 88 -13.96 15.77 17.53
C GLU A 88 -12.65 16.16 16.84
N ALA A 89 -11.99 17.24 17.30
CA ALA A 89 -10.72 17.67 16.72
C ALA A 89 -9.54 16.73 17.04
N VAL A 90 -9.59 16.04 18.19
CA VAL A 90 -8.58 15.04 18.56
C VAL A 90 -8.78 13.77 17.75
N GLU A 91 -10.01 13.32 17.60
CA GLU A 91 -10.38 12.13 16.83
C GLU A 91 -10.01 12.30 15.36
N LEU A 92 -10.43 13.40 14.73
CA LEU A 92 -10.04 13.75 13.37
C LEU A 92 -8.52 13.77 13.18
N ARG A 93 -7.78 14.39 14.11
CA ARG A 93 -6.31 14.43 14.03
C ARG A 93 -5.71 13.03 14.14
N GLY A 94 -6.28 12.15 14.97
CA GLY A 94 -5.87 10.76 15.08
C GLY A 94 -6.07 10.00 13.77
N ALA A 95 -7.23 10.17 13.15
CA ALA A 95 -7.57 9.57 11.86
C ALA A 95 -6.62 10.07 10.75
N GLU A 96 -6.38 11.38 10.65
CA GLU A 96 -5.46 11.97 9.67
C GLU A 96 -4.02 11.45 9.86
N GLN A 97 -3.55 11.31 11.10
CA GLN A 97 -2.22 10.76 11.38
C GLN A 97 -2.09 9.29 10.98
N LYS A 98 -3.15 8.50 11.16
CA LYS A 98 -3.18 7.10 10.73
C LYS A 98 -3.16 7.02 9.20
N LEU A 99 -4.05 7.75 8.53
CA LEU A 99 -4.09 7.80 7.06
C LEU A 99 -2.72 8.19 6.47
N ASN A 100 -2.07 9.21 7.05
CA ASN A 100 -0.76 9.64 6.55
C ASN A 100 0.34 8.57 6.71
N ARG A 101 0.26 7.75 7.76
CA ARG A 101 1.14 6.58 7.91
C ARG A 101 0.85 5.54 6.84
N ASP A 102 -0.42 5.16 6.68
CA ASP A 102 -0.84 4.15 5.69
C ASP A 102 -0.46 4.58 4.25
N VAL A 103 -0.60 5.87 3.92
CA VAL A 103 -0.17 6.43 2.63
C VAL A 103 1.35 6.35 2.45
N THR A 104 2.11 6.61 3.52
CA THR A 104 3.58 6.53 3.49
C THR A 104 4.04 5.08 3.30
N ASP A 105 3.40 4.13 3.99
CA ASP A 105 3.72 2.71 3.90
C ASP A 105 3.46 2.17 2.49
N ILE A 106 2.29 2.44 1.91
CA ILE A 106 2.00 2.06 0.51
C ILE A 106 3.01 2.67 -0.47
N ARG A 107 3.46 3.90 -0.20
CA ARG A 107 4.45 4.55 -1.06
C ARG A 107 5.77 3.78 -1.03
N HIS A 108 6.25 3.39 0.14
CA HIS A 108 7.45 2.56 0.26
C HIS A 108 7.24 1.20 -0.42
N ASP A 109 6.11 0.53 -0.22
CA ASP A 109 5.81 -0.76 -0.87
C ASP A 109 5.86 -0.65 -2.41
N ARG A 110 5.39 0.47 -2.96
CA ARG A 110 5.47 0.74 -4.41
C ARG A 110 6.90 1.01 -4.89
N GLU A 111 7.70 1.68 -4.08
CA GLU A 111 9.11 1.96 -4.38
C GLU A 111 9.91 0.65 -4.37
N ASP A 112 9.72 -0.19 -3.35
CA ASP A 112 10.34 -1.52 -3.22
C ASP A 112 9.95 -2.42 -4.40
N LEU A 113 8.66 -2.49 -4.74
CA LEU A 113 8.18 -3.26 -5.90
C LEU A 113 8.78 -2.76 -7.22
N SER A 114 8.97 -1.45 -7.36
CA SER A 114 9.62 -0.86 -8.53
C SER A 114 11.10 -1.21 -8.60
N GLU A 115 11.81 -1.21 -7.47
CA GLU A 115 13.21 -1.60 -7.39
C GLU A 115 13.40 -3.08 -7.74
N ASP A 116 12.56 -3.96 -7.21
CA ASP A 116 12.50 -5.38 -7.56
C ASP A 116 12.35 -5.60 -9.07
N HIS A 117 11.46 -4.85 -9.71
CA HIS A 117 11.30 -4.87 -11.16
C HIS A 117 12.55 -4.43 -11.94
N ARG A 118 13.28 -3.41 -11.46
CA ARG A 118 14.50 -2.90 -12.11
C ARG A 118 15.70 -3.83 -11.89
N SER A 119 15.88 -4.33 -10.68
CA SER A 119 16.91 -5.31 -10.34
C SER A 119 16.76 -6.54 -11.23
N ARG A 120 15.54 -7.03 -11.45
CA ARG A 120 15.28 -8.11 -12.41
C ARG A 120 15.76 -7.78 -13.83
N HIS A 121 15.57 -6.55 -14.32
CA HIS A 121 16.04 -6.17 -15.66
C HIS A 121 17.57 -6.21 -15.78
N TRP A 122 18.29 -5.97 -14.67
CA TRP A 122 19.76 -6.01 -14.63
C TRP A 122 20.36 -7.43 -14.60
N TRP A 123 19.70 -8.40 -13.98
CA TRP A 123 20.20 -9.79 -13.91
C TRP A 123 20.02 -10.60 -15.21
N TRP A 124 19.21 -10.10 -16.15
CA TRP A 124 18.87 -10.80 -17.40
C TRP A 124 19.46 -10.15 -18.67
N ASN A 125 20.25 -9.08 -18.54
CA ASN A 125 21.10 -8.51 -19.59
C ASN A 125 22.58 -8.85 -19.31
#